data_AF-A0A1M7GPT5-F1
#
_entry.id   AF-A0A1M7GPT5-F1
#
_cell.length_a   1.000
_cell.length_b   1.000
_cell.length_c   1.000
_cell.angle_alpha   90.00
_cell.angle_beta   90.00
_cell.angle_gamma   90.00
#
_symmetry.space_group_name_H-M   'P 1'
#
loop_
_entity.id
_entity.type
_entity.pdbx_description
1 polymer ?
#
loop_
_entity_poly.entity_id
_entity_poly.type
_entity_poly.pdbx_seq_one_letter_code
_entity_poly.pdbx_strand_id
1 'polypeptide(L)'
;MKKILVLICTVIFQFSFSQKTMDPIEYKNLPKVFNIPGLSQSVSIDCGSSKMILLSGQVPLDPNGNLVGNNVEEQTHQIFKNIENILKEYGG
;
A
#
# COMPACT_ATOMS: atom_id res chain seq x y z
N MET A 1 14.58 -36.87 31.68
CA MET A 1 15.20 -35.59 31.25
C MET A 1 15.30 -35.43 29.74
N LYS A 2 15.86 -36.40 28.99
CA LYS A 2 16.05 -36.29 27.53
C LYS A 2 14.76 -36.05 26.72
N LYS A 3 13.64 -36.70 27.09
CA LYS A 3 12.32 -36.51 26.43
C LYS A 3 11.73 -35.11 26.66
N ILE A 4 11.95 -34.53 27.83
CA ILE A 4 11.51 -33.17 28.18
C ILE A 4 12.33 -32.14 27.42
N LEU A 5 13.64 -32.36 27.29
CA LEU A 5 14.51 -31.49 26.49
C LEU A 5 14.10 -31.51 25.00
N VAL A 6 13.80 -32.67 24.43
CA VAL A 6 13.32 -32.81 23.06
C VAL A 6 11.99 -32.07 22.87
N LEU A 7 11.04 -32.22 23.79
CA LEU A 7 9.76 -31.52 23.74
C LEU A 7 9.94 -30.00 23.77
N ILE A 8 10.82 -29.49 24.64
CA ILE A 8 11.13 -28.06 24.74
C ILE A 8 11.75 -27.55 23.43
N CYS A 9 12.72 -28.26 22.86
CA CYS A 9 13.32 -27.89 21.58
C CYS A 9 12.30 -27.88 20.43
N THR A 10 11.38 -28.85 20.38
CA THR A 10 10.32 -28.89 19.36
C THR A 10 9.36 -27.72 19.51
N VAL A 11 8.95 -27.37 20.74
CA VAL A 11 8.06 -26.23 21.00
C VAL A 11 8.72 -24.90 20.61
N ILE A 12 9.99 -24.69 20.97
CA ILE A 12 10.74 -23.48 20.58
C ILE A 12 10.80 -23.35 19.06
N PHE A 13 11.04 -24.45 18.35
CA PHE A 13 11.09 -24.45 16.89
C PHE A 13 9.74 -24.09 16.23
N GLN A 14 8.63 -24.55 16.82
CA GLN A 14 7.28 -24.19 16.34
C GLN A 14 6.98 -22.70 16.54
N PHE A 15 7.46 -22.09 17.64
CA PHE A 15 7.33 -20.64 17.84
C PHE A 15 8.23 -19.82 16.91
N SER A 16 9.41 -20.33 16.53
CA SER A 16 10.29 -19.65 15.56
C SER A 16 9.73 -19.67 14.13
N PHE A 17 8.84 -20.61 13.79
CA PHE A 17 8.19 -20.73 12.47
C PHE A 17 6.69 -20.43 12.52
N SER A 18 6.23 -19.58 13.45
CA SER A 18 4.89 -19.00 13.34
C SER A 18 4.84 -18.12 12.09
N GLN A 19 4.51 -18.72 10.94
CA GLN A 19 4.19 -18.02 9.71
C GLN A 19 3.11 -17.02 10.07
N LYS A 20 3.49 -15.74 10.20
CA LYS A 20 2.52 -14.66 10.21
C LYS A 20 1.68 -14.89 8.97
N THR A 21 0.43 -15.28 9.15
CA THR A 21 -0.56 -15.24 8.08
C THR A 21 -0.55 -13.79 7.60
N MET A 22 0.00 -13.57 6.41
CA MET A 22 0.10 -12.25 5.81
C MET A 22 -1.35 -11.75 5.67
N ASP A 23 -1.75 -10.77 6.49
CA ASP A 23 -2.98 -10.04 6.21
C ASP A 23 -2.65 -9.11 5.04
N PRO A 24 -3.14 -9.41 3.82
CA PRO A 24 -2.24 -9.35 2.68
C PRO A 24 -2.35 -8.03 1.91
N ILE A 25 -3.38 -7.23 2.16
CA ILE A 25 -3.80 -6.15 1.25
C ILE A 25 -4.58 -5.07 2.03
N GLU A 26 -4.12 -3.82 2.03
CA GLU A 26 -4.86 -2.65 2.52
C GLU A 26 -5.15 -1.69 1.36
N TYR A 27 -6.43 -1.38 1.12
CA TYR A 27 -6.87 -0.41 0.12
C TYR A 27 -6.96 0.99 0.74
N LYS A 28 -6.40 2.00 0.07
CA LYS A 28 -6.47 3.40 0.53
C LYS A 28 -6.93 4.36 -0.55
N ASN A 29 -7.78 5.29 -0.11
CA ASN A 29 -8.24 6.45 -0.86
C ASN A 29 -8.06 7.72 0.00
N LEU A 30 -7.45 8.75 -0.57
CA LEU A 30 -7.24 10.04 0.07
C LEU A 30 -8.30 11.05 -0.39
N PRO A 31 -8.79 11.92 0.51
CA PRO A 31 -9.64 13.05 0.12
C PRO A 31 -8.95 14.07 -0.80
N LYS A 32 -7.61 14.13 -0.79
CA LYS A 32 -6.80 15.06 -1.59
C LYS A 32 -6.57 14.62 -3.03
N VAL A 33 -7.07 13.45 -3.41
CA VAL A 33 -6.98 12.91 -4.76
C VAL A 33 -8.38 12.51 -5.18
N PHE A 34 -8.73 12.75 -6.44
CA PHE A 34 -10.06 12.41 -6.94
C PHE A 34 -10.36 10.92 -6.75
N ASN A 35 -11.58 10.61 -6.31
CA ASN A 35 -12.03 9.23 -6.14
C ASN A 35 -12.74 8.75 -7.40
N ILE A 36 -12.16 7.76 -8.09
CA ILE A 36 -12.77 7.13 -9.27
C ILE A 36 -13.72 6.04 -8.78
N PRO A 37 -15.04 6.13 -9.04
CA PRO A 37 -16.00 5.13 -8.57
C PRO A 37 -15.61 3.71 -9.01
N GLY A 38 -15.57 2.78 -8.06
CA GLY A 38 -15.21 1.38 -8.32
C GLY A 38 -13.71 1.08 -8.36
N LEU A 39 -12.83 2.07 -8.14
CA LEU A 39 -11.38 1.88 -8.12
C LEU A 39 -10.76 2.41 -6.82
N SER A 40 -9.83 1.66 -6.23
CA SER A 40 -8.96 2.17 -5.16
C SER A 40 -7.81 2.99 -5.74
N GLN A 41 -7.44 4.09 -5.12
CA GLN A 41 -6.27 4.88 -5.54
C GLN A 41 -4.96 4.12 -5.34
N SER A 42 -4.87 3.37 -4.25
CA SER A 42 -3.72 2.52 -3.97
C SER A 42 -4.07 1.29 -3.16
N VAL A 43 -3.17 0.32 -3.24
CA VAL A 43 -3.14 -0.89 -2.43
C VAL A 43 -1.77 -1.01 -1.81
N SER A 44 -1.70 -1.31 -0.51
CA SER A 44 -0.46 -1.72 0.14
C SER A 44 -0.48 -3.20 0.49
N ILE A 45 0.62 -3.86 0.17
CA ILE A 45 0.84 -5.29 0.39
C ILE A 45 1.98 -5.42 1.40
N ASP A 46 1.73 -6.11 2.50
CA ASP A 46 2.77 -6.47 3.46
C ASP A 46 3.64 -7.58 2.85
N CYS A 47 4.94 -7.32 2.69
CA CYS A 47 5.93 -8.27 2.19
C CYS A 47 6.89 -8.73 3.31
N GLY A 48 6.50 -8.56 4.58
CA GLY A 48 7.29 -8.95 5.76
C GLY A 48 8.29 -7.87 6.16
N SER A 49 9.46 -7.83 5.52
CA SER A 49 10.50 -6.82 5.81
C SER A 49 10.35 -5.53 5.00
N SER A 50 9.37 -5.49 4.09
CA SER A 50 9.09 -4.34 3.23
C SER A 50 7.58 -4.24 2.99
N LYS A 51 7.17 -3.12 2.41
CA LYS A 51 5.80 -2.87 1.97
C LYS A 51 5.81 -2.54 0.49
N MET A 52 5.00 -3.22 -0.30
CA MET A 52 4.80 -2.91 -1.71
C MET A 52 3.56 -2.04 -1.86
N ILE A 53 3.69 -0.93 -2.59
CA ILE A 53 2.58 -0.04 -2.91
C ILE A 53 2.26 -0.21 -4.41
N LEU A 54 1.02 -0.61 -4.70
CA LEU A 54 0.48 -0.62 -6.05
C LEU A 54 -0.43 0.59 -6.21
N LEU A 55 -0.08 1.47 -7.14
CA LEU A 55 -0.87 2.64 -7.48
C LEU A 55 -1.77 2.32 -8.67
N SER A 56 -3.04 2.70 -8.58
CA SER A 56 -3.90 2.77 -9.75
C SER A 56 -3.46 3.90 -10.67
N GLY A 57 -3.90 3.86 -11.93
CA GLY A 57 -3.66 4.94 -12.88
C GLY A 57 -4.17 6.28 -12.33
N GLN A 58 -3.28 7.27 -12.25
CA GLN A 58 -3.62 8.61 -11.80
C GLN A 58 -3.99 9.50 -12.99
N VAL A 59 -4.97 10.37 -12.78
CA VAL A 59 -5.56 11.23 -13.81
C VAL A 59 -5.32 12.71 -13.48
N PRO A 60 -5.35 13.61 -14.47
CA PRO A 60 -5.10 15.04 -14.26
C PRO A 60 -6.32 15.78 -13.69
N LEU A 61 -6.98 15.18 -12.70
CA LEU A 61 -8.14 15.77 -12.02
C LEU A 61 -7.72 16.34 -10.66
N ASP A 62 -8.34 17.45 -10.29
CA ASP A 62 -8.31 18.00 -8.94
C ASP A 62 -9.20 17.14 -7.99
N PRO A 63 -9.16 17.37 -6.66
CA PRO A 63 -9.97 16.60 -5.71
C PRO A 63 -11.49 16.68 -5.95
N ASN A 64 -11.96 17.72 -6.64
CA ASN A 64 -13.36 17.94 -6.96
C ASN A 64 -13.77 17.27 -8.29
N GLY A 65 -12.81 16.71 -9.03
CA GLY A 65 -13.02 16.06 -10.32
C GLY A 65 -12.91 16.98 -11.52
N ASN A 66 -12.38 18.20 -11.35
CA ASN A 66 -12.15 19.12 -12.47
C ASN A 66 -10.84 18.79 -13.17
N LEU A 67 -10.82 18.88 -14.50
CA LEU A 67 -9.60 18.76 -15.29
C LEU A 67 -8.66 19.93 -14.99
N VAL A 68 -7.42 19.62 -14.63
CA VAL A 68 -6.39 20.63 -14.38
C VAL A 68 -5.64 20.93 -15.66
N GLY A 69 -5.66 22.20 -16.05
CA GLY A 69 -4.92 22.70 -17.20
C GLY A 69 -5.50 22.30 -18.56
N ASN A 70 -4.93 22.88 -19.62
CA ASN A 70 -5.40 22.69 -21.01
C ASN A 70 -4.31 22.10 -21.92
N ASN A 71 -3.16 21.73 -21.37
CA ASN A 71 -2.05 21.15 -22.10
C ASN A 71 -1.47 19.92 -21.36
N VAL A 72 -0.63 19.16 -22.07
CA VAL A 72 -0.04 17.92 -21.55
C VAL A 72 0.89 18.17 -20.37
N GLU A 73 1.59 19.30 -20.33
CA GLU A 73 2.53 19.63 -19.27
C GLU A 73 1.82 19.85 -17.93
N GLU A 74 0.80 20.72 -17.90
CA GLU A 74 -0.01 21.00 -16.71
C GLU A 74 -0.72 19.73 -16.18
N GLN A 75 -1.27 18.94 -17.10
CA GLN A 75 -1.94 17.68 -16.77
C GLN A 75 -0.95 16.65 -16.20
N THR A 76 0.25 16.57 -16.77
CA THR A 76 1.33 15.71 -16.28
C THR A 76 1.75 16.12 -14.87
N HIS A 77 1.91 17.42 -14.61
CA HIS A 77 2.20 17.92 -13.27
C HIS A 77 1.11 17.55 -12.26
N GLN A 78 -0.16 17.64 -12.63
CA GLN A 78 -1.26 17.23 -11.75
C GLN A 78 -1.24 15.73 -11.46
N ILE A 79 -0.95 14.88 -12.46
CA ILE A 79 -0.81 13.44 -12.29
C ILE A 79 0.31 13.13 -11.27
N PHE A 80 1.49 13.73 -11.41
CA PHE A 80 2.59 13.51 -10.47
C PHE A 80 2.29 14.04 -9.07
N LYS A 81 1.59 15.17 -8.96
CA LYS A 81 1.11 15.69 -7.67
C LYS A 81 0.14 14.73 -6.99
N ASN A 82 -0.75 14.09 -7.75
CA ASN A 82 -1.66 13.07 -7.23
C ASN A 82 -0.89 11.84 -6.74
N ILE A 83 0.10 11.36 -7.50
CA ILE A 83 1.01 10.28 -7.10
C ILE A 83 1.75 10.62 -5.79
N GLU A 84 2.36 11.81 -5.73
CA GLU A 84 3.09 12.28 -4.55
C GLU A 84 2.19 12.32 -3.31
N ASN A 85 0.97 12.85 -3.45
CA ASN A 85 0.02 12.89 -2.35
C ASN A 85 -0.30 11.49 -1.80
N ILE A 86 -0.47 10.50 -2.68
CA ILE A 86 -0.73 9.11 -2.26
C ILE A 86 0.49 8.51 -1.55
N LEU A 87 1.69 8.69 -2.10
CA LEU A 87 2.91 8.10 -1.54
C LEU A 87 3.27 8.67 -0.17
N LYS A 88 2.96 9.95 0.09
CA LYS A 88 3.15 10.57 1.41
C LYS A 88 2.39 9.88 2.55
N GLU A 89 1.25 9.25 2.26
CA GLU A 89 0.50 8.46 3.28
C GLU A 89 1.23 7.17 3.69
N TYR A 90 2.20 6.75 2.90
CA TYR A 90 3.06 5.61 3.18
C TYR A 90 4.45 6.01 3.70
N GLY A 91 4.69 7.31 3.91
CA GLY A 91 5.96 7.86 4.38
C GLY A 91 7.03 8.03 3.29
N GLY A 92 6.62 8.01 2.01
CA GLY A 92 7.48 8.29 0.86
C GLY A 92 7.45 9.75 0.40
#